data_AF-W1XSW1-F1
#
_entry.id   AF-W1XSW1-F1
#
_cell.length_a   1.000
_cell.length_b   1.000
_cell.length_c   1.000
_cell.angle_alpha   90.00
_cell.angle_beta   90.00
_cell.angle_gamma   90.00
#
_symmetry.space_group_name_H-M   'P 1'
#
loop_
_entity.id
_entity.type
_entity.pdbx_description
1 polymer ?
#
loop_
_entity_poly.entity_id
_entity_poly.type
_entity_poly.pdbx_seq_one_letter_code
_entity_poly.pdbx_strand_id
1 'polypeptide(L)' 'RFLQGSLSDLLDPFALKDMDVAVSLVQETIEKHKPIVIYGDYDVDGITATSVLYRFLKKLGADVTYYIPERQSEGYGLNL' A
#
# COMPACT_ATOMS: atom_id res chain seq x y z
N ARG A 1 3.60 10.70 -22.42
CA ARG A 1 2.95 11.72 -21.57
C ARG A 1 3.64 11.67 -20.21
N PHE A 2 4.44 12.68 -19.85
CA PHE A 2 5.15 12.72 -18.55
C PHE A 2 4.75 13.96 -17.76
N LEU A 3 4.76 15.13 -18.40
CA LEU A 3 4.35 16.41 -17.78
C LEU A 3 2.85 16.72 -17.90
N GLN A 4 2.11 15.95 -18.70
CA GLN A 4 0.68 16.16 -18.99
C GLN A 4 -0.02 14.80 -19.06
N GLY A 5 -0.25 14.21 -17.89
CA GLY A 5 -1.04 13.00 -17.71
C GLY A 5 -2.43 13.31 -17.16
N SER A 6 -3.37 12.42 -17.40
CA SER A 6 -4.76 12.46 -16.92
C SER A 6 -5.12 11.12 -16.28
N LEU A 7 -6.23 11.05 -15.55
CA LEU A 7 -6.70 9.79 -14.97
C LEU A 7 -7.02 8.74 -16.06
N SER A 8 -7.44 9.16 -17.24
CA SER A 8 -7.65 8.27 -18.40
C SER A 8 -6.37 7.67 -18.97
N ASP A 9 -5.19 8.15 -18.55
CA ASP A 9 -3.90 7.57 -18.95
C ASP A 9 -3.45 6.43 -18.03
N LEU A 10 -4.15 6.19 -16.93
CA LEU A 10 -3.83 5.10 -16.01
C LEU A 10 -4.17 3.75 -16.65
N LEU A 11 -3.30 2.78 -16.43
CA LEU A 11 -3.58 1.38 -16.78
C LEU A 11 -4.69 0.84 -15.88
N ASP A 12 -5.41 -0.17 -16.38
CA ASP A 12 -6.33 -0.94 -15.56
C ASP A 12 -5.58 -1.52 -14.34
N PRO A 13 -5.95 -1.17 -13.09
CA PRO A 13 -5.29 -1.70 -11.91
C PRO A 13 -5.35 -3.23 -11.83
N PHE A 14 -6.39 -3.86 -12.39
CA PHE A 14 -6.53 -5.32 -12.41
C PHE A 14 -5.64 -6.00 -13.45
N ALA A 15 -4.93 -5.25 -14.30
CA ALA A 15 -3.88 -5.80 -15.14
C ALA A 15 -2.62 -6.17 -14.34
N LEU A 16 -2.48 -5.68 -13.09
CA LEU A 16 -1.44 -6.13 -12.17
C LEU A 16 -1.71 -7.58 -11.76
N LYS A 17 -0.69 -8.42 -11.87
CA LYS A 17 -0.77 -9.84 -11.50
C LYS A 17 -1.33 -9.99 -10.08
N ASP A 18 -2.33 -10.85 -9.94
CA ASP A 18 -2.99 -11.23 -8.68
C ASP A 18 -3.64 -10.06 -7.91
N MET A 19 -3.96 -8.95 -8.59
CA MET A 19 -4.62 -7.80 -7.95
C MET A 19 -6.02 -8.15 -7.40
N ASP A 20 -6.77 -8.99 -8.09
CA ASP A 20 -8.07 -9.51 -7.66
C ASP A 20 -7.96 -10.30 -6.34
N VAL A 21 -6.92 -11.14 -6.24
CA VAL A 21 -6.61 -11.90 -5.02
C VAL A 21 -6.23 -10.95 -3.88
N ALA A 22 -5.37 -9.96 -4.14
CA ALA A 22 -4.94 -8.98 -3.15
C ALA A 22 -6.11 -8.15 -2.59
N VAL A 23 -7.00 -7.65 -3.47
CA VAL A 23 -8.20 -6.90 -3.08
C VAL A 23 -9.10 -7.76 -2.19
N SER A 24 -9.36 -9.01 -2.61
CA SER A 24 -10.22 -9.93 -1.86
C SER A 24 -9.66 -10.23 -0.47
N LEU A 25 -8.34 -10.46 -0.37
CA LEU A 25 -7.65 -10.70 0.90
C LEU A 25 -7.77 -9.50 1.86
N VAL A 26 -7.54 -8.28 1.35
CA VAL A 26 -7.63 -7.06 2.16
C VAL A 26 -9.06 -6.83 2.64
N GLN A 27 -10.07 -7.03 1.78
CA GLN A 27 -11.48 -6.93 2.14
C GLN A 27 -11.85 -7.92 3.26
N GLU A 28 -11.51 -9.19 3.09
CA GLU A 28 -11.76 -10.23 4.11
C GLU A 28 -11.06 -9.91 5.44
N THR A 29 -9.84 -9.37 5.39
CA THR A 29 -9.07 -8.99 6.58
C THR A 29 -9.74 -7.84 7.34
N ILE A 30 -10.25 -6.84 6.60
CA ILE A 30 -11.02 -5.73 7.18
C ILE A 30 -12.31 -6.24 7.83
N GLU A 31 -13.10 -7.07 7.12
CA GLU A 31 -14.36 -7.62 7.63
C GLU A 31 -14.14 -8.44 8.91
N LYS A 32 -13.05 -9.21 8.95
CA LYS A 32 -12.67 -10.03 10.12
C LYS A 32 -11.99 -9.23 11.23
N HIS A 33 -11.85 -7.91 11.09
CA HIS A 33 -11.19 -7.02 12.06
C HIS A 33 -9.79 -7.51 12.45
N LYS A 34 -9.07 -8.09 11.48
CA LYS A 34 -7.69 -8.53 11.69
C LYS A 34 -6.75 -7.34 11.53
N PRO A 35 -5.66 -7.28 12.32
CA PRO A 35 -4.70 -6.20 12.20
C PRO A 35 -3.98 -6.25 10.84
N ILE A 36 -3.79 -5.07 10.24
CA ILE A 36 -3.04 -4.88 9.00
C ILE A 36 -1.82 -4.02 9.30
N VAL A 37 -0.65 -4.46 8.85
CA VAL A 37 0.58 -3.65 8.87
C VAL A 37 0.96 -3.33 7.44
N ILE A 38 1.05 -2.04 7.11
CA ILE A 38 1.65 -1.59 5.85
C ILE A 38 3.16 -1.52 6.05
N TYR A 39 3.88 -2.41 5.40
CA TYR A 39 5.34 -2.33 5.34
C TYR A 39 5.73 -1.44 4.16
N GLY A 40 6.08 -0.19 4.47
CA GLY A 40 6.48 0.79 3.46
C GLY A 40 7.97 0.82 3.23
N ASP A 41 8.39 1.74 2.36
CA ASP A 41 9.78 2.04 2.09
C ASP A 41 10.09 3.49 2.46
N TYR A 42 11.36 3.80 2.72
CA TYR A 42 11.82 5.09 3.26
C TYR A 42 11.99 6.19 2.21
N ASP A 43 11.89 5.85 0.91
CA ASP A 43 11.95 6.84 -0.15
C ASP A 43 10.62 7.56 -0.36
N VAL A 44 10.61 8.55 -1.25
CA VAL A 44 9.47 9.48 -1.39
C VAL A 44 8.23 8.74 -1.92
N ASP A 45 8.40 7.81 -2.85
CA ASP A 45 7.33 6.96 -3.37
C ASP A 45 6.85 5.95 -2.33
N GLY A 46 7.73 5.30 -1.58
CA GLY A 46 7.39 4.41 -0.48
C GLY A 46 6.57 5.09 0.63
N ILE A 47 7.02 6.26 1.09
CA ILE A 47 6.31 7.07 2.09
C ILE A 47 4.96 7.55 1.55
N THR A 48 4.92 7.99 0.29
CA THR A 48 3.68 8.48 -0.34
C THR A 48 2.65 7.35 -0.49
N ALA A 49 3.07 6.19 -1.01
CA ALA A 49 2.22 5.01 -1.16
C ALA A 49 1.69 4.53 0.20
N THR A 50 2.55 4.46 1.21
CA THR A 50 2.18 4.08 2.58
C THR A 50 1.14 5.05 3.15
N SER A 51 1.35 6.35 2.97
CA SER A 51 0.42 7.39 3.44
C SER A 51 -0.95 7.29 2.77
N VAL A 52 -0.98 7.07 1.45
CA VAL A 52 -2.23 6.90 0.69
C VAL A 52 -2.98 5.65 1.17
N LEU A 53 -2.28 4.52 1.28
CA LEU A 53 -2.87 3.25 1.66
C LEU A 53 -3.36 3.26 3.12
N TYR A 54 -2.58 3.81 4.04
CA TYR A 54 -2.96 3.96 5.44
C TYR A 54 -4.25 4.78 5.58
N ARG A 55 -4.33 5.94 4.93
CA ARG A 55 -5.51 6.80 4.98
C ARG A 55 -6.75 6.13 4.37
N PHE A 56 -6.57 5.40 3.28
CA PHE A 56 -7.65 4.66 2.64
C PHE A 56 -8.18 3.55 3.56
N LEU A 57 -7.29 2.69 4.07
CA LEU A 57 -7.67 1.58 4.95
C LEU A 57 -8.28 2.07 6.27
N LYS A 58 -7.74 3.13 6.88
CA LYS A 58 -8.36 3.77 8.06
C LYS A 58 -9.77 4.28 7.77
N LYS A 59 -10.01 4.87 6.59
CA LYS A 59 -11.34 5.35 6.18
C LYS A 59 -12.33 4.19 6.00
N LEU A 60 -11.85 3.00 5.63
CA LEU A 60 -12.66 1.78 5.56
C LEU A 60 -12.90 1.11 6.93
N GLY A 61 -12.37 1.67 8.02
CA GLY A 61 -12.55 1.12 9.37
C GLY A 61 -11.55 0.02 9.74
N ALA A 62 -10.48 -0.18 8.96
CA ALA A 62 -9.47 -1.18 9.25
C ALA A 62 -8.69 -0.87 10.55
N ASP A 63 -8.33 -1.92 11.29
CA ASP A 63 -7.26 -1.87 12.29
C ASP A 63 -5.92 -1.92 11.56
N VAL A 64 -5.42 -0.75 11.15
CA VAL A 64 -4.20 -0.63 10.35
C VAL A 64 -3.15 0.22 11.04
N THR A 65 -1.91 -0.24 10.95
CA THR A 65 -0.69 0.49 11.30
C THR A 65 0.31 0.42 10.13
N TYR A 66 1.44 1.08 10.26
CA TYR A 66 2.50 1.05 9.26
C TYR A 66 3.88 0.95 9.92
N TYR A 67 4.84 0.48 9.14
CA TYR A 67 6.25 0.46 9.49
C TYR A 67 7.06 0.94 8.28
N ILE A 68 8.01 1.83 8.53
CA ILE A 68 8.98 2.32 7.54
C ILE A 68 10.37 1.94 8.07
N PRO A 69 11.15 1.14 7.32
CA PRO A 69 12.47 0.72 7.78
C PRO A 69 13.45 1.90 7.83
N GLU A 70 14.40 1.84 8.75
CA GLU A 70 15.48 2.82 8.82
C GLU A 70 16.60 2.44 7.85
N ARG A 71 16.74 3.22 6.77
CA ARG A 71 17.67 2.97 5.66
C ARG A 71 19.10 2.59 6.09
N GLN A 72 19.64 3.27 7.10
CA GLN A 72 21.05 3.16 7.46
C GLN A 72 21.35 1.93 8.33
N SER A 73 20.41 1.53 9.18
CA SER A 73 20.57 0.44 10.14
C SER A 73 19.99 -0.87 9.61
N GLU A 74 18.93 -0.81 8.81
CA GLU A 74 18.14 -1.96 8.39
C GLU A 74 18.23 -2.24 6.87
N GLY A 75 18.74 -1.31 6.05
CA GLY A 75 18.86 -1.52 4.60
C GLY A 75 17.53 -1.36 3.85
N TYR A 76 17.29 -2.17 2.80
CA TYR A 76 16.12 -2.07 1.91
C TYR A 76 15.20 -3.29 2.01
N GLY A 77 13.90 -3.05 2.10
CA GLY A 77 12.88 -4.11 2.07
C GLY A 77 12.63 -4.79 3.42
N LEU A 78 11.98 -5.95 3.37
CA LEU A 78 11.58 -6.72 4.54
C LEU A 78 12.79 -7.33 5.27
N ASN A 79 13.05 -6.82 6.46
CA ASN A 79 13.92 -7.49 7.43
C ASN A 79 13.08 -8.42 8.30
N LEU A 80 13.47 -9.71 8.32
CA LEU A 80 12.83 -10.79 9.09
C LEU A 80 13.52 -11.00 10.43
#